data_AF-A0A6P0MGG5-F1
#
_entry.id   AF-A0A6P0MGG5-F1
#
_cell.length_a   1.000
_cell.length_b   1.000
_cell.length_c   1.000
_cell.angle_alpha   90.00
_cell.angle_beta   90.00
_cell.angle_gamma   90.00
#
_symmetry.space_group_name_H-M   'P 1'
#
loop_
_entity.id
_entity.type
_entity.pdbx_description
1 polymer ?
#
loop_
_entity_poly.entity_id
_entity_poly.type
_entity_poly.pdbx_seq_one_letter_code
_entity_poly.pdbx_strand_id
1 'polypeptide(L)'
;MPTNTGVIVKQTTSTTIPLKAQLEIAVVGTCTTGTLAASTPTRIRTADEATAILGSGGATDTLPQAVALLQRYGCGNLVVIKGATADEAGVLAAIPLLANSITQLGVAPQVVVCPSFNSVDIVAALKTLVDNIRAIALVNFTAATSVTDALTARDTVDGVGIKDNRIVACFPHLKNTDDPTKLEEVSLHLAGILANLGNYGQSPLNQSLRGVNGTDVAMSLSYSSETSDNEKLNDVGVLTVNRDFDGEYVIWGGRNSSYSEGLTDVLTFINAVRARDEITRLVEMRSHKFLSQESNLATASLLRESFINCLAEEASKGAIKSGYQVVFNESLSNFDAGILDYAIEFAPWLPIELIRATVKISIKVGG
;
A
#
# COMPACT_ATOMS: atom_id res chain seq x y z
N MET A 1 -50.49 -16.83 -1.05
CA MET A 1 -49.68 -15.61 -1.30
C MET A 1 -49.34 -15.62 -2.78
N PRO A 2 -49.80 -14.66 -3.60
CA PRO A 2 -49.44 -14.63 -5.01
C PRO A 2 -47.95 -14.27 -5.14
N THR A 3 -47.16 -15.11 -5.78
CA THR A 3 -45.78 -14.77 -6.19
C THR A 3 -45.86 -13.80 -7.35
N ASN A 4 -45.53 -12.53 -7.12
CA ASN A 4 -45.43 -11.52 -8.16
C ASN A 4 -44.38 -11.97 -9.20
N THR A 5 -44.83 -12.22 -10.43
CA THR A 5 -44.02 -12.52 -11.63
C THR A 5 -43.63 -11.25 -12.41
N GLY A 6 -43.80 -10.07 -11.80
CA GLY A 6 -43.47 -8.79 -12.42
C GLY A 6 -41.97 -8.45 -12.35
N VAL A 7 -41.48 -7.70 -13.33
CA VAL A 7 -40.14 -7.10 -13.31
C VAL A 7 -40.10 -6.02 -12.24
N ILE A 8 -39.25 -6.20 -11.23
CA ILE A 8 -39.00 -5.19 -10.19
C ILE A 8 -37.86 -4.29 -10.67
N VAL A 9 -38.17 -3.04 -10.97
CA VAL A 9 -37.16 -2.01 -11.25
C VAL A 9 -36.72 -1.40 -9.93
N LYS A 10 -35.46 -1.65 -9.54
CA LYS A 10 -34.82 -0.96 -8.40
C LYS A 10 -33.91 0.14 -8.96
N GLN A 11 -34.20 1.39 -8.62
CA GLN A 11 -33.30 2.50 -8.89
C GLN A 11 -32.26 2.55 -7.76
N THR A 12 -30.99 2.32 -8.11
CA THR A 12 -29.86 2.43 -7.17
C THR A 12 -29.08 3.68 -7.53
N THR A 13 -28.88 4.60 -6.59
CA THR A 13 -28.11 5.84 -6.76
C THR A 13 -26.60 5.65 -6.61
N SER A 14 -26.15 4.44 -6.28
CA SER A 14 -24.73 4.10 -6.18
C SER A 14 -24.14 3.97 -7.59
N THR A 15 -23.26 4.91 -7.96
CA THR A 15 -22.26 4.70 -9.00
C THR A 15 -21.25 3.68 -8.49
N THR A 16 -21.64 2.42 -8.42
CA THR A 16 -20.78 1.34 -7.97
C THR A 16 -19.70 1.13 -9.03
N ILE A 17 -18.49 1.61 -8.73
CA ILE A 17 -17.32 1.31 -9.56
C ILE A 17 -17.12 -0.21 -9.56
N PRO A 18 -16.87 -0.83 -10.73
CA PRO A 18 -16.59 -2.26 -10.77
C PRO A 18 -15.38 -2.57 -9.90
N LEU A 19 -15.54 -3.51 -8.98
CA LEU A 19 -14.45 -3.97 -8.13
C LEU A 19 -13.44 -4.76 -8.96
N LYS A 20 -12.16 -4.44 -8.81
CA LYS A 20 -11.03 -5.05 -9.50
C LYS A 20 -10.18 -5.84 -8.53
N ALA A 21 -9.62 -6.95 -9.01
CA ALA A 21 -8.70 -7.79 -8.24
C ALA A 21 -7.24 -7.58 -8.68
N GLN A 22 -6.75 -6.34 -8.60
CA GLN A 22 -5.38 -5.98 -9.04
C GLN A 22 -4.33 -6.09 -7.94
N LEU A 23 -4.65 -5.68 -6.71
CA LEU A 23 -3.74 -5.68 -5.57
C LEU A 23 -4.40 -6.34 -4.36
N GLU A 24 -3.71 -7.26 -3.72
CA GLU A 24 -4.14 -7.88 -2.46
C GLU A 24 -3.86 -6.96 -1.27
N ILE A 25 -4.93 -6.46 -0.65
CA ILE A 25 -4.86 -5.62 0.57
C ILE A 25 -5.40 -6.42 1.75
N ALA A 26 -4.60 -6.53 2.81
CA ALA A 26 -5.05 -7.06 4.09
C ALA A 26 -5.49 -5.95 5.04
N VAL A 27 -6.65 -6.13 5.67
CA VAL A 27 -7.20 -5.22 6.68
C VAL A 27 -7.37 -6.00 7.99
N VAL A 28 -6.71 -5.53 9.05
CA VAL A 28 -6.85 -6.05 10.41
C VAL A 28 -7.67 -5.06 11.21
N GLY A 29 -8.67 -5.53 11.96
CA GLY A 29 -9.47 -4.62 12.77
C GLY A 29 -10.57 -5.29 13.58
N THR A 30 -11.58 -4.48 13.92
CA THR A 30 -12.71 -4.90 14.74
C THR A 30 -13.99 -4.97 13.91
N CYS A 31 -14.85 -5.90 14.28
CA CYS A 31 -16.17 -6.06 13.70
C CYS A 31 -17.07 -6.78 14.71
N THR A 32 -18.04 -6.06 15.26
CA THR A 32 -19.00 -6.56 16.25
C THR A 32 -20.25 -7.14 15.59
N THR A 33 -20.56 -6.70 14.37
CA THR A 33 -21.65 -7.25 13.55
C THR A 33 -21.15 -8.27 12.52
N GLY A 34 -22.07 -9.01 11.90
CA GLY A 34 -21.77 -9.92 10.78
C GLY A 34 -21.40 -11.36 11.18
N THR A 35 -20.83 -12.09 10.22
CA THR A 35 -20.53 -13.53 10.31
C THR A 35 -19.04 -13.86 10.23
N LEU A 36 -18.17 -12.84 10.14
CA LEU A 36 -16.71 -13.02 10.08
C LEU A 36 -16.21 -13.82 11.29
N ALA A 37 -15.53 -14.94 11.02
CA ALA A 37 -14.89 -15.75 12.05
C ALA A 37 -13.69 -14.99 12.67
N ALA A 38 -13.55 -15.07 13.99
CA ALA A 38 -12.40 -14.49 14.66
C ALA A 38 -11.10 -15.19 14.23
N SER A 39 -10.01 -14.42 14.19
CA SER A 39 -8.65 -14.94 14.00
C SER A 39 -8.45 -15.78 12.73
N THR A 40 -9.32 -15.61 11.74
CA THR A 40 -9.28 -16.36 10.48
C THR A 40 -9.30 -15.39 9.30
N PRO A 41 -8.21 -15.32 8.50
CA PRO A 41 -8.20 -14.57 7.26
C PRO A 41 -9.38 -14.97 6.36
N THR A 42 -10.14 -13.99 5.89
CA THR A 42 -11.29 -14.18 5.01
C THR A 42 -11.18 -13.25 3.82
N ARG A 43 -11.39 -13.75 2.60
CA ARG A 43 -11.41 -12.89 1.41
C ARG A 43 -12.76 -12.18 1.28
N ILE A 44 -12.73 -10.95 0.80
CA ILE A 44 -13.90 -10.18 0.37
C ILE A 44 -13.66 -9.69 -1.05
N ARG A 45 -14.60 -9.99 -1.95
CA ARG A 45 -14.54 -9.64 -3.37
C ARG A 45 -15.68 -8.77 -3.87
N THR A 46 -16.81 -8.77 -3.16
CA THR A 46 -17.98 -7.98 -3.52
C THR A 46 -18.49 -7.14 -2.36
N ALA A 47 -19.25 -6.08 -2.67
CA ALA A 47 -19.91 -5.27 -1.65
C ALA A 47 -20.98 -6.07 -0.89
N ASP A 48 -21.67 -6.98 -1.57
CA ASP A 48 -22.66 -7.88 -0.96
C ASP A 48 -21.99 -8.85 0.01
N GLU A 49 -20.86 -9.43 -0.38
CA GLU A 49 -20.04 -10.29 0.49
C GLU A 49 -19.52 -9.51 1.70
N ALA A 50 -19.03 -8.28 1.49
CA ALA A 50 -18.60 -7.41 2.58
C ALA A 50 -19.73 -7.18 3.59
N THR A 51 -20.93 -6.84 3.11
CA THR A 51 -22.10 -6.60 3.96
C THR A 51 -22.54 -7.87 4.69
N ALA A 52 -22.49 -9.03 4.05
CA ALA A 52 -22.87 -10.31 4.68
C ALA A 52 -21.86 -10.77 5.74
N ILE A 53 -20.56 -10.58 5.49
CA ILE A 53 -19.48 -11.06 6.35
C ILE A 53 -19.22 -10.08 7.51
N LEU A 54 -19.19 -8.78 7.23
CA LEU A 54 -18.87 -7.74 8.21
C LEU A 54 -20.13 -7.14 8.86
N GLY A 55 -21.31 -7.37 8.30
CA GLY A 55 -22.53 -6.69 8.73
C GLY A 55 -22.52 -5.19 8.39
N SER A 56 -23.46 -4.46 8.97
CA SER A 56 -23.60 -3.00 8.74
C SER A 56 -22.55 -2.16 9.49
N GLY A 57 -21.82 -2.77 10.42
CA GLY A 57 -20.83 -2.10 11.28
C GLY A 57 -21.46 -1.27 12.40
N GLY A 58 -20.90 -1.37 13.60
CA GLY A 58 -21.09 -0.43 14.70
C GLY A 58 -20.18 0.79 14.60
N ALA A 59 -20.42 1.81 15.43
CA ALA A 59 -19.62 3.04 15.46
C ALA A 59 -18.13 2.79 15.77
N THR A 60 -17.81 1.70 16.48
CA THR A 60 -16.46 1.29 16.88
C THR A 60 -15.85 0.21 15.97
N ASP A 61 -16.57 -0.24 14.95
CA ASP A 61 -16.09 -1.27 14.04
C ASP A 61 -15.23 -0.64 12.94
N THR A 62 -13.97 -1.07 12.87
CA THR A 62 -13.02 -0.52 11.90
C THR A 62 -13.06 -1.25 10.56
N LEU A 63 -13.34 -2.57 10.54
CA LEU A 63 -13.33 -3.38 9.31
C LEU A 63 -14.41 -2.98 8.29
N PRO A 64 -15.70 -2.85 8.65
CA PRO A 64 -16.75 -2.47 7.68
C PRO A 64 -16.46 -1.11 7.03
N GLN A 65 -15.99 -0.15 7.83
CA GLN A 65 -15.69 1.21 7.38
C GLN A 65 -14.48 1.21 6.42
N ALA A 66 -13.41 0.51 6.79
CA ALA A 66 -12.22 0.38 5.96
C ALA A 66 -12.49 -0.32 4.62
N VAL A 67 -13.26 -1.42 4.65
CA VAL A 67 -13.64 -2.16 3.44
C VAL A 67 -14.52 -1.31 2.53
N ALA A 68 -15.50 -0.57 3.08
CA ALA A 68 -16.32 0.33 2.29
C ALA A 68 -15.49 1.44 1.60
N LEU A 69 -14.51 2.01 2.30
CA LEU A 69 -13.60 3.00 1.72
C LEU A 69 -12.74 2.39 0.61
N LEU A 70 -12.13 1.22 0.82
CA LEU A 70 -11.35 0.53 -0.21
C LEU A 70 -12.22 0.16 -1.43
N GLN A 71 -13.46 -0.25 -1.22
CA GLN A 71 -14.41 -0.53 -2.32
C GLN A 71 -14.82 0.73 -3.08
N ARG A 72 -14.80 1.94 -2.47
CA ARG A 72 -14.95 3.23 -3.18
C ARG A 72 -13.84 3.45 -4.22
N TYR A 73 -12.65 2.91 -3.96
CA TYR A 73 -11.55 2.88 -4.94
C TYR A 73 -11.67 1.74 -5.94
N GLY A 74 -12.65 0.84 -5.80
CA GLY A 74 -12.79 -0.33 -6.66
C GLY A 74 -11.94 -1.52 -6.21
N CYS A 75 -11.48 -1.57 -4.96
CA CYS A 75 -10.70 -2.70 -4.46
C CYS A 75 -11.61 -3.92 -4.20
N GLY A 76 -11.38 -5.01 -4.93
CA GLY A 76 -12.14 -6.27 -4.83
C GLY A 76 -11.30 -7.49 -4.46
N ASN A 77 -10.06 -7.33 -4.03
CA ASN A 77 -9.22 -8.44 -3.55
C ASN A 77 -8.73 -8.11 -2.15
N LEU A 78 -9.67 -8.10 -1.22
CA LEU A 78 -9.44 -7.73 0.17
C LEU A 78 -9.32 -9.00 1.01
N VAL A 79 -8.37 -9.04 1.94
CA VAL A 79 -8.26 -10.05 2.98
C VAL A 79 -8.56 -9.37 4.29
N VAL A 80 -9.62 -9.77 4.97
CA VAL A 80 -9.98 -9.23 6.29
C VAL A 80 -9.70 -10.25 7.37
N ILE A 81 -9.26 -9.76 8.53
CA ILE A 81 -9.17 -10.57 9.74
C ILE A 81 -9.59 -9.72 10.93
N LYS A 82 -10.43 -10.29 11.81
CA LYS A 82 -10.81 -9.66 13.06
C LYS A 82 -10.13 -10.31 14.26
N GLY A 83 -9.87 -9.50 15.28
CA GLY A 83 -9.43 -9.99 16.59
C GLY A 83 -10.45 -10.93 17.24
N ALA A 84 -9.97 -11.79 18.15
CA ALA A 84 -10.84 -12.60 18.99
C ALA A 84 -11.70 -11.75 19.93
N THR A 85 -11.14 -10.63 20.37
CA THR A 85 -11.81 -9.55 21.10
C THR A 85 -11.89 -8.30 20.22
N ALA A 86 -12.91 -7.47 20.46
CA ALA A 86 -13.15 -6.23 19.72
C ALA A 86 -12.35 -5.05 20.33
N ASP A 87 -11.08 -5.28 20.63
CA ASP A 87 -10.16 -4.32 21.23
C ASP A 87 -8.76 -4.45 20.63
N GLU A 88 -7.85 -3.58 21.07
CA GLU A 88 -6.48 -3.54 20.58
C GLU A 88 -5.71 -4.84 20.82
N ALA A 89 -5.93 -5.52 21.96
CA ALA A 89 -5.29 -6.79 22.25
C ALA A 89 -5.72 -7.89 21.26
N GLY A 90 -7.01 -7.92 20.90
CA GLY A 90 -7.54 -8.82 19.89
C GLY A 90 -6.95 -8.57 18.50
N VAL A 91 -6.84 -7.29 18.12
CA VAL A 91 -6.24 -6.87 16.86
C VAL A 91 -4.76 -7.25 16.81
N LEU A 92 -4.00 -6.96 17.87
CA LEU A 92 -2.58 -7.32 18.00
C LEU A 92 -2.36 -8.83 17.82
N ALA A 93 -3.19 -9.65 18.45
CA ALA A 93 -3.13 -11.10 18.32
C ALA A 93 -3.50 -11.62 16.91
N ALA A 94 -4.29 -10.86 16.14
CA ALA A 94 -4.71 -11.25 14.79
C ALA A 94 -3.66 -10.93 13.72
N ILE A 95 -2.86 -9.87 13.87
CA ILE A 95 -1.82 -9.46 12.90
C ILE A 95 -0.96 -10.64 12.41
N PRO A 96 -0.28 -11.42 13.28
CA PRO A 96 0.61 -12.50 12.80
C PRO A 96 -0.12 -13.61 12.03
N LEU A 97 -1.42 -13.77 12.23
CA LEU A 97 -2.21 -14.81 11.56
C LEU A 97 -2.43 -14.52 10.07
N LEU A 98 -2.21 -13.28 9.62
CA LEU A 98 -2.21 -12.94 8.19
C LEU A 98 -1.13 -13.69 7.40
N ALA A 99 -0.05 -14.16 8.04
CA ALA A 99 0.95 -15.01 7.39
C ALA A 99 0.34 -16.32 6.84
N ASN A 100 -0.79 -16.77 7.40
CA ASN A 100 -1.49 -17.97 6.93
C ASN A 100 -2.35 -17.72 5.68
N SER A 101 -2.44 -16.49 5.17
CA SER A 101 -3.29 -16.15 4.01
C SER A 101 -2.90 -16.92 2.75
N ILE A 102 -1.61 -17.22 2.56
CA ILE A 102 -1.16 -18.01 1.39
C ILE A 102 -1.69 -19.44 1.51
N THR A 103 -1.48 -20.08 2.65
CA THR A 103 -1.89 -21.47 2.90
C THR A 103 -3.40 -21.65 2.91
N GLN A 104 -4.14 -20.70 3.50
CA GLN A 104 -5.60 -20.82 3.66
C GLN A 104 -6.39 -20.29 2.46
N LEU A 105 -5.90 -19.24 1.80
CA LEU A 105 -6.66 -18.49 0.78
C LEU A 105 -5.94 -18.43 -0.57
N GLY A 106 -4.70 -18.90 -0.68
CA GLY A 106 -3.87 -18.72 -1.86
C GLY A 106 -3.54 -17.24 -2.14
N VAL A 107 -3.42 -16.41 -1.10
CA VAL A 107 -3.12 -14.96 -1.19
C VAL A 107 -1.87 -14.61 -0.43
N ALA A 108 -0.96 -13.87 -1.07
CA ALA A 108 0.04 -13.08 -0.37
C ALA A 108 -0.40 -11.60 -0.38
N PRO A 109 -0.90 -11.04 0.73
CA PRO A 109 -1.18 -9.61 0.81
C PRO A 109 0.07 -8.80 0.53
N GLN A 110 -0.03 -7.76 -0.29
CA GLN A 110 1.08 -6.87 -0.64
C GLN A 110 1.06 -5.57 0.18
N VAL A 111 -0.13 -5.19 0.66
CA VAL A 111 -0.37 -4.05 1.53
C VAL A 111 -1.15 -4.50 2.74
N VAL A 112 -0.73 -4.08 3.93
CA VAL A 112 -1.42 -4.35 5.20
C VAL A 112 -1.81 -3.03 5.84
N VAL A 113 -3.06 -2.93 6.30
CA VAL A 113 -3.55 -1.77 7.06
C VAL A 113 -4.21 -2.24 8.34
N CYS A 114 -4.06 -1.45 9.41
CA CYS A 114 -4.66 -1.70 10.71
C CYS A 114 -5.41 -0.45 11.18
N PRO A 115 -6.59 -0.16 10.61
CA PRO A 115 -7.25 1.13 10.80
C PRO A 115 -7.56 1.39 12.27
N SER A 116 -7.23 2.58 12.73
CA SER A 116 -7.42 3.13 14.07
C SER A 116 -6.55 2.52 15.16
N PHE A 117 -5.64 1.60 14.81
CA PHE A 117 -4.68 1.00 15.73
C PHE A 117 -3.24 1.28 15.27
N ASN A 118 -2.52 2.08 16.05
CA ASN A 118 -1.16 2.54 15.71
C ASN A 118 -0.23 2.59 16.92
N SER A 119 -0.55 1.87 17.99
CA SER A 119 0.32 1.77 19.16
C SER A 119 1.68 1.15 18.82
N VAL A 120 2.64 1.32 19.72
CA VAL A 120 3.99 0.75 19.57
C VAL A 120 3.95 -0.75 19.28
N ASP A 121 3.13 -1.50 20.02
CA ASP A 121 3.02 -2.95 19.88
C ASP A 121 2.38 -3.34 18.54
N ILE A 122 1.35 -2.62 18.10
CA ILE A 122 0.70 -2.84 16.80
C ILE A 122 1.69 -2.61 15.66
N VAL A 123 2.44 -1.50 15.68
CA VAL A 123 3.41 -1.20 14.63
C VAL A 123 4.56 -2.21 14.63
N ALA A 124 5.04 -2.65 15.80
CA ALA A 124 6.06 -3.69 15.90
C ALA A 124 5.59 -5.05 15.33
N ALA A 125 4.34 -5.43 15.61
CA ALA A 125 3.72 -6.64 15.06
C ALA A 125 3.53 -6.53 13.54
N LEU A 126 3.08 -5.37 13.04
CA LEU A 126 2.97 -5.10 11.61
C LEU A 126 4.33 -5.23 10.91
N LYS A 127 5.38 -4.59 11.46
CA LYS A 127 6.75 -4.69 10.93
C LYS A 127 7.19 -6.14 10.79
N THR A 128 7.04 -6.92 11.86
CA THR A 128 7.40 -8.35 11.88
C THR A 128 6.63 -9.14 10.82
N LEU A 129 5.33 -8.89 10.68
CA LEU A 129 4.50 -9.53 9.67
C LEU A 129 4.97 -9.18 8.26
N VAL A 130 5.12 -7.89 7.94
CA VAL A 130 5.41 -7.44 6.57
C VAL A 130 6.82 -7.79 6.12
N ASP A 131 7.78 -7.91 7.06
CA ASP A 131 9.09 -8.49 6.80
C ASP A 131 8.98 -9.96 6.38
N ASN A 132 8.11 -10.74 7.05
CA ASN A 132 7.90 -12.16 6.76
C ASN A 132 7.19 -12.39 5.42
N ILE A 133 6.12 -11.63 5.13
CA ILE A 133 5.30 -11.85 3.93
C ILE A 133 5.70 -10.98 2.72
N ARG A 134 6.73 -10.14 2.85
CA ARG A 134 7.18 -9.16 1.84
C ARG A 134 6.05 -8.23 1.38
N ALA A 135 5.48 -7.54 2.35
CA ALA A 135 4.46 -6.52 2.15
C ALA A 135 4.96 -5.15 2.63
N ILE A 136 4.09 -4.15 2.50
CA ILE A 136 4.22 -2.88 3.21
C ILE A 136 3.03 -2.69 4.16
N ALA A 137 3.26 -2.08 5.32
CA ALA A 137 2.21 -1.65 6.23
C ALA A 137 1.99 -0.14 6.13
N LEU A 138 0.74 0.29 6.03
CA LEU A 138 0.38 1.71 6.09
C LEU A 138 -0.20 2.00 7.48
N VAL A 139 0.43 2.92 8.20
CA VAL A 139 0.09 3.25 9.59
C VAL A 139 -0.31 4.71 9.63
N ASN A 140 -1.54 4.99 10.08
CA ASN A 140 -2.03 6.35 10.20
C ASN A 140 -1.75 6.90 11.60
N PHE A 141 -1.43 8.19 11.68
CA PHE A 141 -1.50 8.91 12.95
C PHE A 141 -2.93 8.96 13.47
N THR A 142 -3.10 9.04 14.79
CA THR A 142 -4.43 9.12 15.43
C THR A 142 -5.16 10.39 15.01
N ALA A 143 -6.49 10.34 14.90
CA ALA A 143 -7.30 11.52 14.60
C ALA A 143 -7.03 12.66 15.59
N ALA A 144 -7.12 13.89 15.09
CA ALA A 144 -6.82 15.12 15.83
C ALA A 144 -5.36 15.29 16.32
N THR A 145 -4.42 14.44 15.89
CA THR A 145 -2.98 14.67 16.13
C THR A 145 -2.54 15.97 15.47
N SER A 146 -1.92 16.89 16.21
CA SER A 146 -1.44 18.15 15.64
C SER A 146 -0.20 17.93 14.75
N VAL A 147 0.11 18.88 13.85
CA VAL A 147 1.33 18.83 13.03
C VAL A 147 2.58 18.74 13.91
N THR A 148 2.63 19.51 15.00
CA THR A 148 3.76 19.51 15.94
C THR A 148 3.91 18.17 16.65
N ASP A 149 2.80 17.55 17.07
CA ASP A 149 2.85 16.24 17.72
C ASP A 149 3.25 15.14 16.73
N ALA A 150 2.79 15.23 15.47
CA ALA A 150 3.20 14.30 14.43
C ALA A 150 4.71 14.40 14.14
N LEU A 151 5.27 15.61 14.04
CA LEU A 151 6.72 15.82 13.91
C LEU A 151 7.48 15.26 15.11
N THR A 152 7.01 15.54 16.33
CA THR A 152 7.65 15.06 17.57
C THR A 152 7.64 13.53 17.66
N ALA A 153 6.52 12.91 17.28
CA ALA A 153 6.41 11.45 17.26
C ALA A 153 7.34 10.81 16.22
N ARG A 154 7.74 11.54 15.17
CA ARG A 154 8.74 11.05 14.19
C ARG A 154 10.16 11.04 14.71
N ASP A 155 10.43 11.71 15.83
CA ASP A 155 11.73 11.67 16.52
C ASP A 155 11.87 10.46 17.45
N THR A 156 10.80 9.67 17.66
CA THR A 156 10.89 8.40 18.39
C THR A 156 11.41 7.27 17.48
N VAL A 157 11.73 6.11 18.07
CA VAL A 157 12.26 4.94 17.35
C VAL A 157 11.23 3.82 17.17
N ASP A 158 10.01 4.02 17.68
CA ASP A 158 8.94 3.03 17.78
C ASP A 158 7.57 3.63 17.39
N GLY A 159 6.54 2.79 17.32
CA GLY A 159 5.21 3.23 16.86
C GLY A 159 5.28 3.90 15.49
N VAL A 160 4.55 5.01 15.31
CA VAL A 160 4.59 5.83 14.09
C VAL A 160 5.96 6.49 13.83
N GLY A 161 6.86 6.53 14.82
CA GLY A 161 8.24 7.03 14.73
C GLY A 161 9.24 6.04 14.12
N ILE A 162 8.87 4.76 14.00
CA ILE A 162 9.75 3.72 13.48
C ILE A 162 10.35 4.09 12.11
N LYS A 163 11.63 3.75 11.89
CA LYS A 163 12.35 3.99 10.64
C LYS A 163 12.52 2.66 9.90
N ASP A 164 11.63 2.36 8.97
CA ASP A 164 11.62 1.09 8.26
C ASP A 164 11.12 1.25 6.82
N ASN A 165 11.73 0.52 5.88
CA ASN A 165 11.38 0.65 4.46
C ASN A 165 10.03 0.03 4.09
N ARG A 166 9.46 -0.82 4.96
CA ARG A 166 8.15 -1.45 4.78
C ARG A 166 7.03 -0.77 5.57
N ILE A 167 7.33 0.26 6.36
CA ILE A 167 6.32 1.02 7.09
C ILE A 167 6.11 2.38 6.42
N VAL A 168 4.87 2.76 6.15
CA VAL A 168 4.51 4.09 5.64
C VAL A 168 3.68 4.81 6.69
N ALA A 169 4.27 5.84 7.31
CA ALA A 169 3.58 6.71 8.25
C ALA A 169 2.72 7.73 7.47
N CYS A 170 1.44 7.79 7.81
CA CYS A 170 0.40 8.49 7.04
C CYS A 170 -0.31 9.55 7.90
N PHE A 171 -0.36 10.80 7.44
CA PHE A 171 -1.00 11.92 8.14
C PHE A 171 -1.63 12.87 7.13
N PRO A 172 -2.81 13.48 7.35
CA PRO A 172 -3.66 13.42 8.54
C PRO A 172 -4.85 12.45 8.36
N HIS A 173 -5.89 12.58 9.19
CA HIS A 173 -7.20 12.07 8.82
C HIS A 173 -7.92 13.07 7.88
N LEU A 174 -8.83 12.54 7.07
CA LEU A 174 -9.53 13.25 6.03
C LEU A 174 -11.02 13.31 6.34
N LYS A 175 -11.65 14.42 5.99
CA LYS A 175 -13.10 14.60 6.13
C LYS A 175 -13.80 14.03 4.91
N ASN A 176 -14.75 13.14 5.15
CA ASN A 176 -15.59 12.60 4.10
C ASN A 176 -16.47 13.71 3.47
N THR A 177 -16.65 13.64 2.16
CA THR A 177 -17.41 14.63 1.39
C THR A 177 -18.89 14.67 1.76
N ASP A 178 -19.50 13.51 1.92
CA ASP A 178 -20.93 13.35 2.21
C ASP A 178 -21.25 13.61 3.69
N ASP A 179 -20.31 13.28 4.58
CA ASP A 179 -20.44 13.48 6.02
C ASP A 179 -19.10 13.89 6.65
N PRO A 180 -18.81 15.19 6.78
CA PRO A 180 -17.55 15.69 7.33
C PRO A 180 -17.29 15.31 8.79
N THR A 181 -18.28 14.75 9.50
CA THR A 181 -18.09 14.23 10.87
C THR A 181 -17.44 12.85 10.87
N LYS A 182 -17.48 12.14 9.74
CA LYS A 182 -16.78 10.88 9.54
C LYS A 182 -15.37 11.15 9.03
N LEU A 183 -14.41 10.80 9.87
CA LEU A 183 -13.00 10.88 9.55
C LEU A 183 -12.53 9.59 8.88
N GLU A 184 -11.74 9.74 7.82
CA GLU A 184 -11.18 8.67 7.02
C GLU A 184 -9.65 8.72 7.11
N GLU A 185 -8.99 7.59 7.28
CA GLU A 185 -7.52 7.54 7.34
C GLU A 185 -6.90 7.69 5.96
N VAL A 186 -5.91 8.56 5.80
CA VAL A 186 -5.18 8.68 4.52
C VAL A 186 -4.44 7.38 4.17
N SER A 187 -4.09 6.55 5.15
CA SER A 187 -3.58 5.18 4.95
C SER A 187 -4.50 4.31 4.07
N LEU A 188 -5.83 4.39 4.27
CA LEU A 188 -6.82 3.63 3.53
C LEU A 188 -7.01 4.19 2.11
N HIS A 189 -6.99 5.51 1.96
CA HIS A 189 -7.00 6.14 0.65
C HIS A 189 -5.75 5.76 -0.16
N LEU A 190 -4.58 5.78 0.47
CA LEU A 190 -3.33 5.35 -0.15
C LEU A 190 -3.38 3.89 -0.58
N ALA A 191 -3.87 2.97 0.26
CA ALA A 191 -4.07 1.57 -0.13
C ALA A 191 -4.98 1.46 -1.36
N GLY A 192 -6.10 2.20 -1.38
CA GLY A 192 -7.02 2.26 -2.52
C GLY A 192 -6.37 2.79 -3.81
N ILE A 193 -5.51 3.80 -3.69
CA ILE A 193 -4.73 4.37 -4.80
C ILE A 193 -3.72 3.33 -5.32
N LEU A 194 -2.94 2.72 -4.42
CA LEU A 194 -1.92 1.72 -4.79
C LEU A 194 -2.52 0.54 -5.57
N ALA A 195 -3.77 0.17 -5.26
CA ALA A 195 -4.51 -0.88 -5.96
C ALA A 195 -4.98 -0.50 -7.37
N ASN A 196 -4.98 0.78 -7.72
CA ASN A 196 -5.45 1.30 -9.00
C ASN A 196 -4.35 1.90 -9.87
N LEU A 197 -3.09 1.91 -9.39
CA LEU A 197 -1.94 2.27 -10.22
C LEU A 197 -1.79 1.29 -11.38
N GLY A 198 -1.20 1.74 -12.49
CA GLY A 198 -1.06 0.91 -13.69
C GLY A 198 -0.12 -0.28 -13.50
N ASN A 199 0.86 -0.16 -12.60
CA ASN A 199 1.77 -1.22 -12.19
C ASN A 199 2.36 -0.91 -10.81
N TYR A 200 3.11 -1.87 -10.24
CA TYR A 200 3.73 -1.73 -8.91
C TYR A 200 4.90 -0.73 -8.85
N GLY A 201 5.53 -0.43 -9.99
CA GLY A 201 6.65 0.50 -10.12
C GLY A 201 6.24 1.97 -10.21
N GLN A 202 4.94 2.25 -10.39
CA GLN A 202 4.40 3.60 -10.39
C GLN A 202 4.32 4.16 -8.96
N SER A 203 4.69 5.43 -8.79
CA SER A 203 4.56 6.14 -7.52
C SER A 203 3.12 6.59 -7.26
N PRO A 204 2.64 6.58 -6.00
CA PRO A 204 1.33 7.10 -5.62
C PRO A 204 1.27 8.64 -5.57
N LEU A 205 2.38 9.35 -5.79
CA LEU A 205 2.45 10.80 -5.76
C LEU A 205 1.45 11.46 -6.73
N ASN A 206 0.84 12.57 -6.27
CA ASN A 206 -0.13 13.38 -7.01
C ASN A 206 -1.38 12.63 -7.50
N GLN A 207 -1.69 11.47 -6.93
CA GLN A 207 -2.95 10.77 -7.22
C GLN A 207 -4.09 11.40 -6.41
N SER A 208 -5.21 11.71 -7.07
CA SER A 208 -6.39 12.31 -6.44
C SER A 208 -7.05 11.38 -5.43
N LEU A 209 -7.46 11.99 -4.32
CA LEU A 209 -8.22 11.38 -3.24
C LEU A 209 -9.72 11.43 -3.56
N ARG A 210 -10.44 10.33 -3.28
CA ARG A 210 -11.86 10.20 -3.60
C ARG A 210 -12.74 10.41 -2.38
N GLY A 211 -13.72 11.31 -2.51
CA GLY A 211 -14.69 11.58 -1.46
C GLY A 211 -14.10 12.33 -0.28
N VAL A 212 -13.08 13.16 -0.51
CA VAL A 212 -12.41 13.98 0.52
C VAL A 212 -12.69 15.46 0.28
N ASN A 213 -13.13 16.18 1.31
CA ASN A 213 -13.38 17.63 1.23
C ASN A 213 -12.53 18.46 2.20
N GLY A 214 -11.72 17.83 3.04
CA GLY A 214 -10.93 18.52 4.04
C GLY A 214 -9.98 17.59 4.81
N THR A 215 -9.11 18.19 5.59
CA THR A 215 -8.32 17.52 6.63
C THR A 215 -9.02 17.68 7.98
N ASP A 216 -8.81 16.74 8.90
CA ASP A 216 -9.33 16.83 10.27
C ASP A 216 -8.66 17.96 11.06
N VAL A 217 -7.36 18.14 10.86
CA VAL A 217 -6.53 19.22 11.43
C VAL A 217 -6.19 20.29 10.40
N ALA A 218 -6.02 21.53 10.86
CA ALA A 218 -5.60 22.64 10.01
C ALA A 218 -4.12 22.46 9.63
N MET A 219 -3.83 22.54 8.34
CA MET A 219 -2.48 22.42 7.79
C MET A 219 -2.29 23.43 6.65
N SER A 220 -1.11 24.04 6.60
CA SER A 220 -0.63 24.76 5.43
C SER A 220 -0.16 23.76 4.37
N LEU A 221 -0.77 23.84 3.18
CA LEU A 221 -0.48 22.99 2.03
C LEU A 221 0.13 23.84 0.93
N SER A 222 1.32 23.46 0.44
CA SER A 222 1.99 24.17 -0.65
C SER A 222 2.86 23.24 -1.48
N TYR A 223 3.00 23.56 -2.77
CA TYR A 223 3.93 22.91 -3.70
C TYR A 223 5.33 23.53 -3.71
N SER A 224 5.47 24.73 -3.14
CA SER A 224 6.66 25.57 -3.33
C SER A 224 7.27 26.10 -2.04
N SER A 225 6.56 25.98 -0.93
CA SER A 225 7.02 26.47 0.36
C SER A 225 7.63 25.33 1.15
N GLU A 226 8.96 25.35 1.33
CA GLU A 226 9.68 24.42 2.21
C GLU A 226 9.23 24.54 3.68
N THR A 227 8.52 25.62 4.05
CA THR A 227 8.00 25.81 5.41
C THR A 227 6.56 25.36 5.62
N SER A 228 5.88 24.82 4.60
CA SER A 228 4.49 24.35 4.76
C SER A 228 4.45 23.04 5.55
N ASP A 229 3.31 22.78 6.20
CA ASP A 229 3.18 21.64 7.11
C ASP A 229 3.29 20.30 6.38
N ASN A 230 2.73 20.21 5.17
CA ASN A 230 2.86 19.01 4.33
C ASN A 230 4.31 18.71 3.95
N GLU A 231 5.15 19.73 3.77
CA GLU A 231 6.56 19.55 3.39
C GLU A 231 7.43 19.17 4.58
N LYS A 232 7.28 19.88 5.70
CA LYS A 232 7.99 19.54 6.96
C LYS A 232 7.75 18.09 7.39
N LEU A 233 6.53 17.59 7.21
CA LEU A 233 6.18 16.20 7.51
C LEU A 233 6.79 15.23 6.49
N ASN A 234 6.82 15.60 5.21
CA ASN A 234 7.45 14.80 4.15
C ASN A 234 8.96 14.63 4.41
N ASP A 235 9.65 15.69 4.84
CA ASP A 235 11.08 15.69 5.16
C ASP A 235 11.47 14.72 6.28
N VAL A 236 10.51 14.29 7.11
CA VAL A 236 10.72 13.29 8.17
C VAL A 236 10.07 11.92 7.86
N GLY A 237 9.74 11.68 6.60
CA GLY A 237 9.21 10.40 6.11
C GLY A 237 7.75 10.15 6.47
N VAL A 238 6.94 11.22 6.54
CA VAL A 238 5.48 11.12 6.70
C VAL A 238 4.81 11.46 5.37
N LEU A 239 4.03 10.51 4.85
CA LEU A 239 3.18 10.74 3.70
C LEU A 239 1.99 11.61 4.10
N THR A 240 1.76 12.65 3.30
CA THR A 240 0.71 13.64 3.52
C THR A 240 -0.19 13.85 2.31
N VAL A 241 -0.90 14.98 2.31
CA VAL A 241 -1.78 15.41 1.22
C VAL A 241 -1.39 16.82 0.78
N ASN A 242 -1.75 17.16 -0.44
CA ASN A 242 -1.71 18.53 -0.96
C ASN A 242 -3.02 18.82 -1.70
N ARG A 243 -3.17 20.04 -2.23
CA ARG A 243 -4.25 20.37 -3.17
C ARG A 243 -3.70 20.63 -4.54
N ASP A 244 -4.26 20.01 -5.57
CA ASP A 244 -3.90 20.31 -6.95
C ASP A 244 -4.45 21.66 -7.44
N PHE A 245 -4.16 21.99 -8.70
CA PHE A 245 -4.59 23.25 -9.31
C PHE A 245 -6.11 23.33 -9.53
N ASP A 246 -6.79 22.19 -9.54
CA ASP A 246 -8.25 22.08 -9.64
C ASP A 246 -8.92 22.10 -8.25
N GLY A 247 -8.12 22.12 -7.18
CA GLY A 247 -8.54 22.20 -5.79
C GLY A 247 -8.87 20.84 -5.16
N GLU A 248 -8.63 19.74 -5.87
CA GLU A 248 -8.77 18.37 -5.36
C GLU A 248 -7.64 18.03 -4.40
N TYR A 249 -7.94 17.20 -3.40
CA TYR A 249 -6.91 16.65 -2.53
C TYR A 249 -6.13 15.56 -3.26
N VAL A 250 -4.80 15.63 -3.21
CA VAL A 250 -3.89 14.63 -3.81
C VAL A 250 -2.91 14.11 -2.78
N ILE A 251 -2.36 12.91 -3.00
CA ILE A 251 -1.26 12.37 -2.18
C ILE A 251 0.02 13.21 -2.34
N TRP A 252 0.66 13.53 -1.22
CA TRP A 252 1.94 14.23 -1.15
C TRP A 252 2.96 13.40 -0.36
N GLY A 253 4.18 13.26 -0.89
CA GLY A 253 5.19 12.34 -0.35
C GLY A 253 5.03 10.92 -0.87
N GLY A 254 6.09 10.40 -1.49
CA GLY A 254 6.16 9.04 -2.05
C GLY A 254 7.14 8.13 -1.30
N ARG A 255 7.57 8.59 -0.12
CA ARG A 255 8.59 7.96 0.71
C ARG A 255 7.95 7.19 1.87
N ASN A 256 8.64 6.18 2.36
CA ASN A 256 8.28 5.41 3.55
C ASN A 256 8.94 6.00 4.81
N SER A 257 8.72 5.36 5.96
CA SER A 257 9.12 5.90 7.26
C SER A 257 10.62 5.84 7.53
N SER A 258 11.42 5.12 6.73
CA SER A 258 12.88 5.17 6.85
C SER A 258 13.49 6.43 6.25
N TYR A 259 12.72 7.23 5.51
CA TYR A 259 13.19 8.48 4.95
C TYR A 259 13.43 9.55 6.03
N SER A 260 14.50 10.30 5.82
CA SER A 260 14.78 11.60 6.40
C SER A 260 15.42 12.47 5.34
N GLU A 261 15.28 13.78 5.45
CA GLU A 261 15.81 14.75 4.50
C GLU A 261 17.28 14.45 4.13
N GLY A 262 17.57 14.47 2.83
CA GLY A 262 18.91 14.23 2.29
C GLY A 262 19.27 12.75 2.05
N LEU A 263 18.45 11.79 2.48
CA LEU A 263 18.69 10.37 2.17
C LEU A 263 18.44 10.04 0.70
N THR A 264 19.42 9.38 0.08
CA THR A 264 19.40 8.99 -1.33
C THR A 264 19.13 7.50 -1.56
N ASP A 265 18.86 6.73 -0.50
CA ASP A 265 18.55 5.30 -0.65
C ASP A 265 17.23 5.12 -1.41
N VAL A 266 17.30 4.37 -2.51
CA VAL A 266 16.16 4.03 -3.35
C VAL A 266 15.07 3.29 -2.58
N LEU A 267 15.41 2.52 -1.55
CA LEU A 267 14.44 1.78 -0.75
C LEU A 267 13.65 2.66 0.21
N THR A 268 13.90 3.97 0.24
CA THR A 268 13.01 4.93 0.91
C THR A 268 11.73 5.21 0.10
N PHE A 269 11.68 4.86 -1.18
CA PHE A 269 10.49 5.06 -2.02
C PHE A 269 9.53 3.88 -1.94
N ILE A 270 8.24 4.16 -1.77
CA ILE A 270 7.19 3.14 -1.65
C ILE A 270 7.16 2.24 -2.88
N ASN A 271 7.22 2.82 -4.09
CA ASN A 271 7.17 2.07 -5.33
C ASN A 271 8.44 1.24 -5.58
N ALA A 272 9.61 1.67 -5.08
CA ALA A 272 10.84 0.89 -5.19
C ALA A 272 10.81 -0.36 -4.32
N VAL A 273 10.28 -0.25 -3.10
CA VAL A 273 10.09 -1.41 -2.19
C VAL A 273 9.10 -2.40 -2.80
N ARG A 274 7.96 -1.90 -3.32
CA ARG A 274 6.98 -2.73 -4.04
C ARG A 274 7.59 -3.41 -5.26
N ALA A 275 8.43 -2.71 -6.03
CA ALA A 275 9.11 -3.30 -7.17
C ALA A 275 10.08 -4.41 -6.78
N ARG A 276 10.88 -4.22 -5.72
CA ARG A 276 11.74 -5.27 -5.19
C ARG A 276 10.94 -6.51 -4.80
N ASP A 277 9.90 -6.32 -4.01
CA ASP A 277 9.13 -7.45 -3.46
C ASP A 277 8.39 -8.22 -4.57
N GLU A 278 7.82 -7.52 -5.56
CA GLU A 278 7.15 -8.15 -6.70
C GLU A 278 8.12 -8.85 -7.66
N ILE A 279 9.29 -8.26 -7.95
CA ILE A 279 10.33 -8.92 -8.76
C ILE A 279 10.83 -10.18 -8.06
N THR A 280 11.06 -10.14 -6.75
CA THR A 280 11.42 -11.35 -5.97
C THR A 280 10.34 -12.42 -6.11
N ARG A 281 9.07 -12.07 -5.95
CA ARG A 281 7.95 -13.01 -6.11
C ARG A 281 7.89 -13.61 -7.51
N LEU A 282 8.09 -12.80 -8.55
CA LEU A 282 8.12 -13.25 -9.94
C LEU A 282 9.27 -14.23 -10.20
N VAL A 283 10.47 -13.91 -9.71
CA VAL A 283 11.65 -14.79 -9.78
C VAL A 283 11.36 -16.13 -9.09
N GLU A 284 10.81 -16.13 -7.88
CA GLU A 284 10.44 -17.35 -7.15
C GLU A 284 9.43 -18.21 -7.95
N MET A 285 8.41 -17.58 -8.54
CA MET A 285 7.44 -18.29 -9.39
C MET A 285 8.09 -18.87 -10.66
N ARG A 286 9.08 -18.19 -11.24
CA ARG A 286 9.83 -18.73 -12.38
C ARG A 286 10.69 -19.90 -11.94
N SER A 287 11.41 -19.78 -10.82
CA SER A 287 12.24 -20.84 -10.23
C SER A 287 11.44 -22.10 -9.93
N HIS A 288 10.21 -21.96 -9.45
CA HIS A 288 9.35 -23.09 -9.11
C HIS A 288 9.16 -24.08 -10.27
N LYS A 289 9.13 -23.60 -11.52
CA LYS A 289 8.99 -24.45 -12.72
C LYS A 289 10.23 -25.30 -13.02
N PHE A 290 11.37 -24.97 -12.42
CA PHE A 290 12.65 -25.63 -12.61
C PHE A 290 13.04 -26.53 -11.44
N LEU A 291 12.27 -26.50 -10.35
CA LEU A 291 12.44 -27.47 -9.27
C LEU A 291 12.22 -28.89 -9.81
N SER A 292 13.02 -29.83 -9.34
CA SER A 292 13.03 -31.25 -9.75
C SER A 292 13.46 -31.51 -11.20
N GLN A 293 13.99 -30.52 -11.92
CA GLN A 293 14.71 -30.76 -13.17
C GLN A 293 16.15 -31.21 -12.90
N GLU A 294 16.81 -31.76 -13.93
CA GLU A 294 18.19 -32.21 -13.84
C GLU A 294 19.13 -31.06 -13.47
N SER A 295 19.97 -31.26 -12.46
CA SER A 295 20.94 -30.27 -12.00
C SER A 295 22.16 -30.24 -12.93
N ASN A 296 22.08 -29.45 -14.00
CA ASN A 296 23.15 -29.33 -14.99
C ASN A 296 23.19 -27.93 -15.63
N LEU A 297 24.23 -27.66 -16.41
CA LEU A 297 24.45 -26.38 -17.06
C LEU A 297 23.34 -25.99 -18.05
N ALA A 298 22.67 -26.96 -18.69
CA ALA A 298 21.56 -26.70 -19.59
C ALA A 298 20.35 -26.16 -18.83
N THR A 299 19.96 -26.79 -17.72
CA THR A 299 18.91 -26.30 -16.82
C THR A 299 19.27 -24.93 -16.26
N ALA A 300 20.52 -24.72 -15.86
CA ALA A 300 20.97 -23.42 -15.36
C ALA A 300 20.85 -22.31 -16.42
N SER A 301 21.24 -22.59 -17.65
CA SER A 301 21.13 -21.65 -18.76
C SER A 301 19.66 -21.33 -19.09
N LEU A 302 18.78 -22.34 -19.11
CA LEU A 302 17.35 -22.14 -19.36
C LEU A 302 16.67 -21.33 -18.24
N LEU A 303 17.03 -21.57 -16.98
CA LEU A 303 16.52 -20.79 -15.85
C LEU A 303 16.98 -19.34 -15.91
N ARG A 304 18.25 -19.10 -16.27
CA ARG A 304 18.77 -17.75 -16.52
C ARG A 304 17.95 -17.01 -17.58
N GLU A 305 17.70 -17.64 -18.73
CA GLU A 305 16.89 -17.05 -19.80
C GLU A 305 15.43 -16.81 -19.36
N SER A 306 14.87 -17.70 -18.53
CA SER A 306 13.55 -17.51 -17.93
C SER A 306 13.50 -16.24 -17.05
N PHE A 307 14.54 -15.97 -16.24
CA PHE A 307 14.63 -14.73 -15.47
C PHE A 307 14.80 -13.50 -16.36
N ILE A 308 15.66 -13.56 -17.37
CA ILE A 308 15.86 -12.46 -18.33
C ILE A 308 14.55 -12.10 -19.03
N ASN A 309 13.81 -13.09 -19.52
CA ASN A 309 12.51 -12.88 -20.16
C ASN A 309 11.49 -12.29 -19.18
N CYS A 310 11.48 -12.75 -17.93
CA CYS A 310 10.62 -12.18 -16.89
C CYS A 310 10.91 -10.68 -16.69
N LEU A 311 12.17 -10.29 -16.54
CA LEU A 311 12.55 -8.89 -16.36
C LEU A 311 12.28 -8.05 -17.63
N ALA A 312 12.45 -8.64 -18.82
CA ALA A 312 12.10 -8.02 -20.09
C ALA A 312 10.60 -7.69 -20.17
N GLU A 313 9.75 -8.65 -19.79
CA GLU A 313 8.29 -8.48 -19.73
C GLU A 313 7.92 -7.34 -18.76
N GLU A 314 8.51 -7.30 -17.56
CA GLU A 314 8.24 -6.26 -16.57
C GLU A 314 8.72 -4.86 -17.00
N ALA A 315 9.89 -4.79 -17.65
CA ALA A 315 10.38 -3.55 -18.24
C ALA A 315 9.46 -3.06 -19.38
N SER A 316 8.93 -3.98 -20.20
CA SER A 316 8.00 -3.64 -21.29
C SER A 316 6.65 -3.09 -20.78
N LYS A 317 6.23 -3.50 -19.59
CA LYS A 317 5.04 -2.97 -18.90
C LYS A 317 5.32 -1.61 -18.22
N GLY A 318 6.55 -1.15 -18.25
CA GLY A 318 7.01 0.07 -17.57
C GLY A 318 7.08 -0.06 -16.05
N ALA A 319 7.13 -1.28 -15.50
CA ALA A 319 7.17 -1.49 -14.05
C ALA A 319 8.59 -1.30 -13.46
N ILE A 320 9.62 -1.58 -14.25
CA ILE A 320 11.03 -1.36 -13.92
C ILE A 320 11.75 -0.68 -15.10
N LYS A 321 12.98 -0.19 -14.88
CA LYS A 321 13.83 0.34 -15.94
C LYS A 321 14.43 -0.79 -16.78
N SER A 322 14.77 -0.48 -18.04
CA SER A 322 15.64 -1.34 -18.86
C SER A 322 17.06 -1.40 -18.29
N GLY A 323 17.83 -2.42 -18.67
CA GLY A 323 19.24 -2.57 -18.23
C GLY A 323 19.43 -3.47 -17.02
N TYR A 324 18.53 -4.43 -16.81
CA TYR A 324 18.65 -5.48 -15.79
C TYR A 324 19.75 -6.49 -16.14
N GLN A 325 20.27 -7.19 -15.12
CA GLN A 325 21.29 -8.22 -15.27
C GLN A 325 20.88 -9.50 -14.52
N VAL A 326 21.20 -10.63 -15.14
CA VAL A 326 21.08 -11.95 -14.51
C VAL A 326 22.38 -12.69 -14.76
N VAL A 327 23.10 -12.99 -13.68
CA VAL A 327 24.39 -13.65 -13.70
C VAL A 327 24.27 -14.96 -12.96
N PHE A 328 24.62 -16.07 -13.63
CA PHE A 328 24.76 -17.36 -12.97
C PHE A 328 26.02 -17.33 -12.10
N ASN A 329 25.87 -17.66 -10.82
CA ASN A 329 26.96 -17.60 -9.87
C ASN A 329 27.58 -18.98 -9.70
N GLU A 330 28.63 -19.25 -10.47
CA GLU A 330 29.34 -20.53 -10.45
C GLU A 330 29.93 -20.86 -9.07
N SER A 331 30.35 -19.83 -8.31
CA SER A 331 30.99 -20.04 -7.01
C SER A 331 30.05 -20.49 -5.91
N LEU A 332 28.76 -20.14 -6.02
CA LEU A 332 27.71 -20.54 -5.08
C LEU A 332 26.82 -21.67 -5.61
N SER A 333 26.96 -22.02 -6.89
CA SER A 333 26.26 -23.15 -7.51
C SER A 333 27.01 -24.45 -7.29
N ASN A 334 26.27 -25.54 -7.12
CA ASN A 334 26.81 -26.88 -6.95
C ASN A 334 25.86 -27.90 -7.58
N PHE A 335 26.23 -28.43 -8.75
CA PHE A 335 25.39 -29.35 -9.50
C PHE A 335 25.16 -30.67 -8.76
N ASP A 336 26.19 -31.20 -8.08
CA ASP A 336 26.10 -32.45 -7.32
C ASP A 336 25.18 -32.33 -6.10
N ALA A 337 25.06 -31.12 -5.54
CA ALA A 337 24.15 -30.81 -4.45
C ALA A 337 22.76 -30.34 -4.92
N GLY A 338 22.53 -30.20 -6.23
CA GLY A 338 21.28 -29.69 -6.77
C GLY A 338 21.05 -28.18 -6.55
N ILE A 339 22.11 -27.40 -6.35
CA ILE A 339 22.04 -25.97 -6.01
C ILE A 339 22.44 -25.13 -7.23
N LEU A 340 21.58 -24.20 -7.63
CA LEU A 340 21.84 -23.18 -8.65
C LEU A 340 21.64 -21.80 -8.05
N ASP A 341 22.65 -20.94 -8.15
CA ASP A 341 22.63 -19.58 -7.62
C ASP A 341 22.73 -18.52 -8.73
N TYR A 342 22.02 -17.40 -8.54
CA TYR A 342 21.97 -16.30 -9.49
C TYR A 342 22.02 -14.96 -8.77
N ALA A 343 22.83 -14.05 -9.30
CA ALA A 343 22.72 -12.64 -8.98
C ALA A 343 21.75 -11.98 -9.99
N ILE A 344 20.71 -11.33 -9.46
CA ILE A 344 19.70 -10.62 -10.25
C ILE A 344 19.72 -9.15 -9.85
N GLU A 345 19.96 -8.27 -10.82
CA GLU A 345 20.03 -6.82 -10.63
C GLU A 345 19.01 -6.13 -11.54
N PHE A 346 18.28 -5.16 -10.99
CA PHE A 346 17.39 -4.28 -11.74
C PHE A 346 17.33 -2.91 -11.08
N ALA A 347 16.82 -1.92 -11.80
CA ALA A 347 16.61 -0.57 -11.26
C ALA A 347 15.11 -0.20 -11.30
N PRO A 348 14.52 0.24 -10.17
CA PRO A 348 13.15 0.73 -10.16
C PRO A 348 13.06 2.14 -10.76
N TRP A 349 11.84 2.56 -11.08
CA TRP A 349 11.54 3.95 -11.38
C TRP A 349 11.59 4.79 -10.10
N LEU A 350 12.17 5.99 -10.20
CA LEU A 350 12.13 6.99 -9.14
C LEU A 350 11.19 8.10 -9.59
N PRO A 351 10.21 8.51 -8.78
CA PRO A 351 9.41 9.66 -9.12
C PRO A 351 10.25 10.94 -9.06
N ILE A 352 9.84 11.94 -9.84
CA ILE A 352 10.39 13.29 -9.72
C ILE A 352 9.68 13.95 -8.54
N GLU A 353 10.41 14.19 -7.46
CA GLU A 353 9.87 14.85 -6.25
C GLU A 353 9.99 16.37 -6.30
N LEU A 354 10.96 16.90 -7.05
CA LEU A 354 11.22 18.34 -7.12
C LEU A 354 11.52 18.80 -8.55
N ILE A 355 10.79 19.83 -9.00
CA ILE A 355 11.02 20.53 -10.27
C ILE A 355 11.34 21.98 -9.95
N ARG A 356 12.52 22.46 -10.36
CA ARG A 356 12.93 23.87 -10.24
C ARG A 356 12.93 24.52 -11.61
N ALA A 357 12.13 25.58 -11.77
CA ALA A 357 12.07 26.37 -12.99
C ALA A 357 12.30 27.85 -12.67
N THR A 358 13.14 28.54 -13.45
CA THR A 358 13.38 29.98 -13.32
C THR A 358 12.69 30.71 -14.46
N VAL A 359 11.71 31.56 -14.13
CA VAL A 359 11.02 32.43 -15.10
C VAL A 359 11.67 33.81 -15.09
N LYS A 360 12.04 34.33 -16.27
CA LYS A 360 12.65 35.66 -16.44
C LYS A 360 11.78 36.54 -17.34
N ILE A 361 11.53 37.77 -16.93
CA ILE A 361 10.96 38.82 -17.80
C ILE A 361 12.11 39.63 -18.41
N SER A 362 12.08 39.84 -19.73
CA SER A 362 13.03 40.70 -20.44
C SER A 362 12.27 41.82 -21.13
N ILE A 363 12.53 43.07 -20.73
CA ILE A 363 11.96 44.26 -21.36
C ILE A 363 12.99 44.76 -22.38
N LYS A 364 12.69 44.67 -23.67
CA LYS A 364 13.49 45.36 -24.70
C LYS A 364 13.16 46.84 -24.60
N VAL A 365 14.09 47.64 -24.07
CA VAL A 365 14.03 49.09 -24.19
C VAL A 365 14.39 49.43 -25.64
N GLY A 366 13.46 50.01 -26.39
CA GLY A 366 13.69 50.47 -27.76
C GLY A 366 14.79 51.54 -27.77
N GLY A 367 15.78 51.38 -28.65
CA GLY A 367 16.81 52.37 -28.90
C GLY A 367 16.32 53.53 -29.76
#